data_AF-A0A2X2RPM8-F1
#
_entry.id   AF-A0A2X2RPM8-F1
#
_cell.length_a   1.000
_cell.length_b   1.000
_cell.length_c   1.000
_cell.angle_alpha   90.00
_cell.angle_beta   90.00
_cell.angle_gamma   90.00
#
_symmetry.space_group_name_H-M   'P 1'
#
loop_
_entity.id
_entity.type
_entity.pdbx_description
1 polymer ?
#
loop_
_entity_poly.entity_id
_entity_poly.type
_entity_poly.pdbx_seq_one_letter_code
_entity_poly.pdbx_strand_id
1 'polypeptide(L)'
;MKRMLFLLFLTMSIACSKENTESRDPICMNEPPTLTIIVMNNRMDRKELVYSFRNVTEKATLYKRVDNKRVDISKCHVANGNIAIASAGRALKTFYTTNVETFYLEYNNKIDTLQIKGNYYDSTGCGDAASLVELYFNHKKIELNLISDHTYLIDNTK
;
A
#
# COMPACT_ATOMS: atom_id res chain seq x y z
N MET A 1 -52.07 21.23 -51.35
CA MET A 1 -50.62 21.48 -51.19
C MET A 1 -50.16 20.98 -49.82
N LYS A 2 -49.89 19.67 -49.70
CA LYS A 2 -49.44 19.00 -48.48
C LYS A 2 -48.16 18.24 -48.85
N ARG A 3 -47.01 18.92 -48.91
CA ARG A 3 -45.71 18.25 -49.15
C ARG A 3 -44.46 19.12 -48.90
N MET A 4 -44.61 20.31 -48.32
CA MET A 4 -43.50 21.23 -48.07
C MET A 4 -43.36 21.55 -46.59
N LEU A 5 -43.37 20.54 -45.72
CA LEU A 5 -43.11 20.74 -44.28
C LEU A 5 -42.32 19.59 -43.63
N PHE A 6 -41.58 18.81 -44.42
CA PHE A 6 -40.78 17.69 -43.91
C PHE A 6 -39.25 17.86 -44.06
N LEU A 7 -38.80 18.99 -44.62
CA LEU A 7 -37.36 19.23 -44.82
C LEU A 7 -36.70 20.10 -43.75
N LEU A 8 -37.45 20.73 -42.84
CA LEU A 8 -36.87 21.51 -41.74
C LEU A 8 -36.56 20.68 -40.49
N PHE A 9 -37.07 19.46 -40.38
CA PHE A 9 -36.83 18.58 -39.22
C PHE A 9 -35.64 17.62 -39.39
N LEU A 10 -35.08 17.48 -40.59
CA LEU A 10 -33.98 16.54 -40.87
C LEU A 10 -32.58 17.16 -40.69
N THR A 11 -32.47 18.49 -40.58
CA THR A 11 -31.18 19.18 -40.42
C THR A 11 -30.78 19.39 -38.96
N MET A 12 -31.71 19.29 -38.02
CA MET A 12 -31.43 19.39 -36.58
C MET A 12 -30.77 18.12 -35.99
N SER A 13 -30.82 16.99 -36.68
CA SER A 13 -30.16 15.75 -36.26
C SER A 13 -28.70 15.63 -36.73
N ILE A 14 -28.23 16.48 -37.66
CA ILE A 14 -26.82 16.46 -38.10
C ILE A 14 -25.95 17.38 -37.23
N ALA A 15 -26.56 18.38 -36.56
CA ALA A 15 -25.85 19.32 -35.69
C ALA A 15 -25.51 18.78 -34.28
N CYS A 16 -26.03 17.61 -33.87
CA CYS A 16 -25.64 16.92 -32.63
C CYS A 16 -24.58 15.81 -32.87
N SER A 17 -23.78 15.91 -33.92
CA SER A 17 -22.68 14.95 -34.18
C SER A 17 -21.29 15.50 -33.84
N LYS A 18 -21.21 16.63 -33.13
CA LYS A 18 -19.98 17.12 -32.53
C LYS A 18 -20.23 17.48 -31.08
N GLU A 19 -20.70 16.50 -30.31
CA GLU A 19 -20.45 16.58 -28.88
C GLU A 19 -18.96 16.35 -28.72
N ASN A 20 -18.30 17.39 -28.21
CA ASN A 20 -16.89 17.42 -27.95
C ASN A 20 -16.54 16.15 -27.18
N THR A 21 -15.79 15.26 -27.82
CA THR A 21 -14.93 14.30 -27.12
C THR A 21 -13.82 15.12 -26.49
N GLU A 22 -14.18 15.99 -25.54
CA GLU A 22 -13.31 16.25 -24.42
C GLU A 22 -13.03 14.87 -23.86
N SER A 23 -11.79 14.44 -24.04
CA SER A 23 -11.17 13.43 -23.20
C SER A 23 -11.39 13.88 -21.76
N ARG A 24 -12.55 13.53 -21.19
CA ARG A 24 -12.69 13.51 -19.75
C ARG A 24 -11.76 12.39 -19.35
N ASP A 25 -10.53 12.77 -18.97
CA ASP A 25 -9.65 11.89 -18.25
C ASP A 25 -10.51 11.14 -17.22
N PRO A 26 -10.42 9.81 -17.14
CA PRO A 26 -11.23 9.06 -16.20
C PRO A 26 -11.09 9.71 -14.82
N ILE A 27 -12.20 9.97 -14.13
CA ILE A 27 -12.16 10.44 -12.75
C ILE A 27 -11.56 9.31 -11.93
N CYS A 28 -10.25 9.37 -11.72
CA CYS A 28 -9.50 8.35 -11.00
C CYS A 28 -9.62 8.64 -9.50
N MET A 29 -10.28 7.73 -8.77
CA MET A 29 -10.42 7.79 -7.30
C MET A 29 -9.60 6.71 -6.59
N ASN A 30 -8.56 6.18 -7.23
CA ASN A 30 -7.77 5.11 -6.63
C ASN A 30 -6.93 5.67 -5.48
N GLU A 31 -7.13 5.13 -4.28
CA GLU A 31 -6.26 5.39 -3.16
C GLU A 31 -4.83 4.93 -3.49
N PRO A 32 -3.78 5.67 -3.06
CA PRO A 32 -2.42 5.22 -3.24
C PRO A 32 -2.24 3.83 -2.62
N PRO A 33 -1.46 2.94 -3.25
CA PRO A 33 -1.21 1.63 -2.67
C PRO A 33 -0.56 1.80 -1.30
N THR A 34 -0.95 0.93 -0.36
CA THR A 34 -0.44 0.94 1.02
C THR A 34 0.12 -0.43 1.41
N LEU A 35 0.94 -0.44 2.44
CA LEU A 35 1.41 -1.62 3.15
C LEU A 35 1.46 -1.29 4.63
N THR A 36 0.81 -2.10 5.43
CA THR A 36 1.01 -2.14 6.87
C THR A 36 1.41 -3.55 7.28
N ILE A 37 2.48 -3.69 8.05
CA ILE A 37 2.89 -4.95 8.67
C ILE A 37 2.90 -4.72 10.17
N ILE A 38 2.13 -5.54 10.90
CA ILE A 38 2.10 -5.52 12.35
C ILE A 38 2.86 -6.73 12.87
N VAL A 39 3.93 -6.49 13.62
CA VAL A 39 4.64 -7.52 14.41
C VAL A 39 4.01 -7.54 15.80
N MET A 40 3.26 -8.61 16.08
CA MET A 40 2.66 -8.85 17.40
C MET A 40 3.64 -9.62 18.27
N ASN A 41 4.34 -8.89 19.15
CA ASN A 41 5.26 -9.47 20.12
C ASN A 41 4.55 -9.88 21.42
N ASN A 42 3.43 -9.22 21.74
CA ASN A 42 2.61 -9.52 22.91
C ASN A 42 1.21 -9.90 22.45
N ARG A 43 0.71 -11.04 22.93
CA ARG A 43 -0.59 -11.58 22.51
C ARG A 43 -1.71 -10.59 22.84
N MET A 44 -2.51 -10.27 21.84
CA MET A 44 -3.60 -9.29 21.93
C MET A 44 -4.73 -9.68 20.98
N ASP A 45 -5.96 -9.27 21.29
CA ASP A 45 -7.05 -9.35 20.32
C ASP A 45 -6.74 -8.48 19.09
N ARG A 46 -7.15 -8.92 17.89
CA ARG A 46 -6.80 -8.22 16.64
C ARG A 46 -7.38 -6.81 16.59
N LYS A 47 -8.60 -6.61 17.08
CA LYS A 47 -9.24 -5.29 17.10
C LYS A 47 -8.46 -4.40 18.06
N GLU A 48 -8.24 -4.86 19.28
CA GLU A 48 -7.46 -4.13 20.29
C GLU A 48 -6.05 -3.79 19.82
N LEU A 49 -5.38 -4.72 19.12
CA LEU A 49 -4.06 -4.53 18.53
C LEU A 49 -4.05 -3.35 17.56
N VAL A 50 -4.97 -3.30 16.60
CA VAL A 50 -5.05 -2.20 15.64
C VAL A 50 -5.38 -0.89 16.35
N TYR A 51 -6.31 -0.88 17.31
CA TYR A 51 -6.65 0.31 18.08
C TYR A 51 -5.49 0.82 18.95
N SER A 52 -4.61 -0.07 19.43
CA SER A 52 -3.48 0.32 20.29
C SER A 52 -2.53 1.31 19.62
N PHE A 53 -2.38 1.24 18.31
CA PHE A 53 -1.52 2.16 17.54
C PHE A 53 -2.07 3.58 17.41
N ARG A 54 -3.28 3.87 17.93
CA ARG A 54 -3.75 5.26 18.11
C ARG A 54 -3.01 5.99 19.23
N ASN A 55 -2.43 5.25 20.17
CA ASN A 55 -1.69 5.78 21.32
C ASN A 55 -0.26 5.23 21.31
N VAL A 56 0.55 5.74 20.38
CA VAL A 56 1.94 5.30 20.20
C VAL A 56 2.80 5.78 21.37
N THR A 57 3.50 4.86 22.03
CA THR A 57 4.34 5.15 23.19
C THR A 57 5.82 5.24 22.84
N GLU A 58 6.25 4.51 21.81
CA GLU A 58 7.66 4.33 21.46
C GLU A 58 7.85 4.28 19.94
N LYS A 59 9.11 4.34 19.50
CA LYS A 59 9.50 4.21 18.09
C LYS A 59 10.52 3.10 17.91
N ALA A 60 10.25 2.21 16.96
CA ALA A 60 11.22 1.29 16.41
C ALA A 60 11.86 1.92 15.16
N THR A 61 13.04 1.46 14.77
CA THR A 61 13.67 1.89 13.51
C THR A 61 13.76 0.72 12.56
N LEU A 62 13.20 0.90 11.36
CA LEU A 62 13.46 0.04 10.24
C LEU A 62 14.61 0.63 9.43
N TYR A 63 15.66 -0.15 9.21
CA TYR A 63 16.80 0.27 8.39
C TYR A 63 17.22 -0.85 7.44
N LYS A 64 18.00 -0.50 6.42
CA LYS A 64 18.69 -1.46 5.56
C LYS A 64 20.20 -1.25 5.61
N ARG A 65 20.96 -2.24 5.17
CA ARG A 65 22.40 -2.12 4.95
C ARG A 65 22.68 -2.00 3.47
N VAL A 66 23.31 -0.91 3.05
CA VAL A 66 23.81 -0.69 1.68
C VAL A 66 25.31 -0.44 1.80
N ASP A 67 26.13 -1.23 1.11
CA ASP A 67 27.59 -1.14 1.18
C ASP A 67 28.12 -1.11 2.63
N ASN A 68 27.58 -2.00 3.47
CA ASN A 68 27.84 -2.10 4.92
C ASN A 68 27.50 -0.85 5.76
N LYS A 69 26.83 0.16 5.18
CA LYS A 69 26.35 1.34 5.89
C LYS A 69 24.87 1.20 6.22
N ARG A 70 24.50 1.67 7.42
CA ARG A 70 23.10 1.77 7.85
C ARG A 70 22.40 2.90 7.09
N VAL A 71 21.24 2.59 6.54
CA VAL A 71 20.33 3.54 5.91
C VAL A 71 18.96 3.39 6.59
N ASP A 72 18.57 4.38 7.38
CA ASP A 72 17.25 4.41 8.03
C ASP A 72 16.15 4.53 6.96
N ILE A 73 15.18 3.61 7.00
CA ILE A 73 14.07 3.52 6.05
C ILE A 73 12.80 4.14 6.64
N SER A 74 12.48 3.81 7.89
CA SER A 74 11.27 4.32 8.55
C SER A 74 11.40 4.32 10.07
N LYS A 75 10.65 5.22 10.71
CA LYS A 75 10.37 5.15 12.15
C LYS A 75 9.00 4.49 12.33
N CYS A 76 9.01 3.32 12.94
CA CYS A 76 7.83 2.49 13.10
C CYS A 76 7.15 2.79 14.44
N HIS A 77 5.83 2.71 14.47
CA HIS A 77 5.05 2.93 15.69
C HIS A 77 5.12 1.71 16.58
N VAL A 78 5.29 1.92 17.89
CA VAL A 78 5.25 0.87 18.90
C VAL A 78 4.13 1.17 19.89
N ALA A 79 3.30 0.16 20.15
CA ALA A 79 2.22 0.21 21.13
C ALA A 79 2.13 -1.13 21.85
N ASN A 80 2.17 -1.12 23.18
CA ASN A 80 2.17 -2.33 24.02
C ASN A 80 3.24 -3.37 23.60
N GLY A 81 4.41 -2.90 23.14
CA GLY A 81 5.50 -3.76 22.64
C GLY A 81 5.28 -4.35 21.23
N ASN A 82 4.11 -4.13 20.63
CA ASN A 82 3.82 -4.49 19.23
C ASN A 82 4.27 -3.38 18.30
N ILE A 83 4.61 -3.73 17.05
CA ILE A 83 5.24 -2.78 16.12
C ILE A 83 4.42 -2.71 14.84
N ALA A 84 4.13 -1.50 14.37
CA ALA A 84 3.50 -1.24 13.08
C ALA A 84 4.49 -0.57 12.13
N ILE A 85 4.75 -1.24 11.01
CA ILE A 85 5.54 -0.74 9.88
C ILE A 85 4.55 -0.35 8.78
N ALA A 86 4.47 0.94 8.46
CA ALA A 86 3.56 1.44 7.43
C ALA A 86 4.32 2.18 6.34
N SER A 87 3.88 2.00 5.09
CA SER A 87 4.37 2.74 3.92
C SER A 87 3.24 2.90 2.89
N ALA A 88 3.29 3.96 2.10
CA ALA A 88 2.26 4.27 1.11
C ALA A 88 2.85 4.95 -0.13
N GLY A 89 2.12 4.87 -1.24
CA GLY A 89 2.47 5.52 -2.50
C GLY A 89 3.85 5.12 -3.00
N ARG A 90 4.62 6.07 -3.53
CA ARG A 90 5.95 5.81 -4.12
C ARG A 90 6.98 5.25 -3.12
N ALA A 91 6.82 5.49 -1.82
CA ALA A 91 7.73 4.96 -0.80
C ALA A 91 7.72 3.43 -0.76
N LEU A 92 6.63 2.79 -1.21
CA LEU A 92 6.52 1.33 -1.33
C LEU A 92 7.55 0.71 -2.28
N LYS A 93 8.08 1.47 -3.24
CA LYS A 93 9.18 0.99 -4.11
C LYS A 93 10.42 0.58 -3.32
N THR A 94 10.58 1.08 -2.10
CA THR A 94 11.64 0.64 -1.19
C THR A 94 11.46 -0.82 -0.76
N PHE A 95 10.21 -1.28 -0.64
CA PHE A 95 9.84 -2.59 -0.15
C PHE A 95 9.54 -3.58 -1.28
N TYR A 96 8.96 -3.11 -2.39
CA TYR A 96 8.43 -3.95 -3.46
C TYR A 96 9.34 -3.89 -4.70
N THR A 97 10.45 -4.63 -4.65
CA THR A 97 11.50 -4.58 -5.68
C THR A 97 11.53 -5.82 -6.60
N THR A 98 10.47 -6.64 -6.63
CA THR A 98 10.40 -7.98 -7.26
C THR A 98 11.38 -9.03 -6.69
N ASN A 99 12.46 -8.58 -6.03
CA ASN A 99 13.41 -9.38 -5.25
C ASN A 99 12.99 -9.42 -3.78
N VAL A 100 13.61 -10.32 -3.01
CA VAL A 100 13.47 -10.34 -1.55
C VAL A 100 14.40 -9.27 -0.96
N GLU A 101 13.82 -8.14 -0.56
CA GLU A 101 14.53 -7.10 0.20
C GLU A 101 14.67 -7.52 1.65
N THR A 102 15.82 -7.19 2.27
CA THR A 102 16.07 -7.46 3.68
C THR A 102 16.22 -6.16 4.46
N PHE A 103 15.39 -6.02 5.48
CA PHE A 103 15.40 -4.92 6.44
C PHE A 103 15.73 -5.43 7.83
N TYR A 104 16.25 -4.54 8.64
CA TYR A 104 16.56 -4.75 10.05
C TYR A 104 15.61 -3.88 10.88
N LEU A 105 14.87 -4.52 11.76
CA LEU A 105 13.92 -3.89 12.68
C LEU A 105 14.56 -3.80 14.06
N GLU A 106 14.94 -2.59 14.46
CA GLU A 106 15.60 -2.30 15.73
C GLU A 106 14.61 -1.69 16.73
N TYR A 107 14.48 -2.35 17.89
CA TYR A 107 13.59 -1.95 18.98
C TYR A 107 14.00 -2.64 20.28
N ASN A 108 13.79 -2.04 21.45
CA ASN A 108 14.03 -2.66 22.76
C ASN A 108 15.39 -3.39 22.89
N ASN A 109 16.46 -2.79 22.36
CA ASN A 109 17.82 -3.38 22.29
C ASN A 109 17.89 -4.73 21.54
N LYS A 110 16.91 -5.02 20.68
CA LYS A 110 16.83 -6.19 19.81
C LYS A 110 16.86 -5.73 18.35
N ILE A 111 17.33 -6.62 17.49
CA ILE A 111 17.34 -6.44 16.04
C ILE A 111 16.81 -7.73 15.42
N ASP A 112 15.66 -7.64 14.77
CA ASP A 112 15.07 -8.73 13.99
C ASP A 112 15.19 -8.44 12.50
N THR A 113 15.09 -9.47 11.66
CA THR A 113 15.09 -9.32 10.21
C THR A 113 13.67 -9.38 9.66
N LEU A 114 13.32 -8.41 8.82
CA LEU A 114 12.08 -8.37 8.06
C LEU A 114 12.45 -8.47 6.59
N GLN A 115 11.97 -9.49 5.89
CA GLN A 115 12.24 -9.62 4.46
C GLN A 115 10.94 -9.57 3.67
N ILE A 116 10.92 -8.75 2.63
CA ILE A 116 9.72 -8.44 1.88
C ILE A 116 10.02 -8.61 0.40
N LYS A 117 9.12 -9.29 -0.30
CA LYS A 117 9.06 -9.32 -1.75
C LYS A 117 7.68 -8.88 -2.18
N GLY A 118 7.64 -7.85 -3.01
CA GLY A 118 6.40 -7.36 -3.60
C GLY A 118 6.63 -6.83 -5.00
N ASN A 119 5.54 -6.65 -5.71
CA ASN A 119 5.51 -6.04 -7.03
C ASN A 119 4.92 -4.64 -6.91
N TYR A 120 5.56 -3.68 -7.56
CA TYR A 120 5.04 -2.33 -7.73
C TYR A 120 4.85 -2.07 -9.23
N TYR A 121 3.67 -1.61 -9.61
CA TYR A 121 3.29 -1.35 -10.99
C TYR A 121 3.07 0.14 -11.15
N ASP A 122 4.01 0.79 -11.83
CA ASP A 122 3.85 2.16 -12.29
C ASP A 122 2.77 2.18 -13.36
N SER A 123 1.66 2.90 -13.13
CA SER A 123 0.60 3.02 -14.13
C SER A 123 0.56 4.43 -14.71
N THR A 124 0.47 4.52 -16.03
CA THR A 124 0.11 5.77 -16.71
C THR A 124 -1.42 5.86 -16.70
N GLY A 125 -1.99 6.56 -15.73
CA GLY A 125 -3.45 6.67 -15.60
C GLY A 125 -3.90 6.74 -14.14
N CYS A 126 -4.86 5.88 -13.75
CA CYS A 126 -5.53 5.92 -12.45
C CYS A 126 -4.69 5.47 -11.25
N GLY A 127 -3.41 5.80 -11.18
CA GLY A 127 -2.58 5.59 -10.00
C GLY A 127 -1.87 4.24 -9.97
N ASP A 128 -0.82 4.17 -9.16
CA ASP A 128 0.06 3.01 -9.06
C ASP A 128 -0.64 1.82 -8.37
N ALA A 129 -0.23 0.60 -8.69
CA ALA A 129 -0.71 -0.61 -8.03
C ALA A 129 0.43 -1.35 -7.34
N ALA A 130 0.12 -2.11 -6.29
CA ALA A 130 1.14 -2.80 -5.52
C ALA A 130 0.61 -4.10 -4.92
N SER A 131 1.43 -5.15 -4.89
CA SER A 131 1.07 -6.43 -4.28
C SER A 131 2.22 -7.04 -3.47
N LEU A 132 1.91 -7.45 -2.24
CA LEU A 132 2.83 -8.25 -1.42
C LEU A 132 2.82 -9.70 -1.93
N VAL A 133 4.01 -10.26 -2.18
CA VAL A 133 4.16 -11.63 -2.71
C VAL A 133 4.71 -12.56 -1.64
N GLU A 134 5.75 -12.14 -0.92
CA GLU A 134 6.34 -12.93 0.17
C GLU A 134 6.72 -12.03 1.34
N LEU A 135 6.52 -12.56 2.54
CA LEU A 135 6.88 -11.93 3.81
C LEU A 135 7.65 -12.93 4.65
N TYR A 136 8.77 -12.49 5.21
CA TYR A 136 9.58 -13.28 6.12
C TYR A 136 9.90 -12.46 7.37
N PHE A 137 9.98 -13.14 8.50
CA PHE A 137 10.43 -12.57 9.75
C PHE A 137 11.45 -13.51 10.37
N ASN A 138 12.64 -13.00 10.73
CA ASN A 138 13.76 -13.79 11.23
C ASN A 138 14.06 -15.02 10.35
N HIS A 139 14.12 -14.79 9.03
CA HIS A 139 14.36 -15.81 7.99
C HIS A 139 13.30 -16.92 7.89
N LYS A 140 12.17 -16.81 8.60
CA LYS A 140 11.03 -17.72 8.49
C LYS A 140 9.97 -17.10 7.61
N LYS A 141 9.49 -17.86 6.62
CA LYS A 141 8.37 -17.43 5.76
C LYS A 141 7.11 -17.31 6.61
N ILE A 142 6.42 -16.18 6.48
CA ILE A 142 5.17 -15.89 7.17
C ILE A 142 4.02 -16.10 6.19
N GLU A 143 2.97 -16.77 6.66
CA GLU A 143 1.71 -16.85 5.92
C GLU A 143 1.06 -15.47 5.88
N LEU A 144 0.64 -15.03 4.69
CA LEU A 144 0.06 -13.71 4.49
C LEU A 144 -1.34 -13.62 5.09
N ASN A 145 -1.41 -13.37 6.40
CA ASN A 145 -2.63 -13.22 7.15
C ASN A 145 -3.06 -11.75 7.16
N LEU A 146 -3.99 -11.39 6.26
CA LEU A 146 -4.60 -10.07 6.26
C LEU A 146 -5.56 -9.94 7.45
N ILE A 147 -5.42 -8.85 8.20
CA ILE A 147 -6.33 -8.50 9.29
C ILE A 147 -7.13 -7.22 9.02
N SER A 148 -6.72 -6.45 8.00
CA SER A 148 -7.41 -5.29 7.43
C SER A 148 -6.83 -5.04 6.03
N ASP A 149 -7.37 -4.06 5.30
CA ASP A 149 -6.90 -3.70 3.96
C ASP A 149 -5.40 -3.39 4.00
N HIS A 150 -4.66 -4.11 3.15
CA HIS A 150 -3.20 -4.05 3.04
C HIS A 150 -2.44 -4.19 4.38
N THR A 151 -3.06 -4.77 5.40
CA THR A 151 -2.51 -4.91 6.74
C THR A 151 -2.28 -6.38 7.08
N TYR A 152 -1.01 -6.75 7.21
CA TYR A 152 -0.54 -8.11 7.44
C TYR A 152 -0.07 -8.30 8.87
N LEU A 153 -0.41 -9.44 9.48
CA LEU A 153 -0.03 -9.78 10.84
C LEU A 153 1.11 -10.81 10.87
N ILE A 154 2.18 -10.49 11.59
CA ILE A 154 3.23 -11.43 12.00
C ILE A 154 2.99 -11.73 13.49
N ASP A 155 2.62 -12.98 13.80
CA ASP A 155 2.52 -13.45 15.18
C ASP A 155 3.90 -13.91 15.67
N ASN A 156 4.51 -13.10 16.53
CA ASN A 156 5.83 -13.33 17.11
C ASN A 156 5.75 -13.58 18.63
N THR A 157 4.61 -14.09 19.11
CA THR A 157 4.37 -14.31 20.55
C THR A 157 4.91 -15.64 21.09
N LYS A 158 5.61 -16.42 20.26
CA LYS A 158 6.08 -17.77 20.56
C LYS A 158 7.54 -17.82 20.99
#